data_AF-A0ABD4KSQ0-F1
#
_entry.id   AF-A0ABD4KSQ0-F1
#
_cell.length_a   1.000
_cell.length_b   1.000
_cell.length_c   1.000
_cell.angle_alpha   90.00
_cell.angle_beta   90.00
_cell.angle_gamma   90.00
#
_symmetry.space_group_name_H-M   'P 1'
#
loop_
_entity.id
_entity.type
_entity.pdbx_description
1 polymer ?
#
loop_
_entity_poly.entity_id
_entity_poly.type
_entity_poly.pdbx_seq_one_letter_code
_entity_poly.pdbx_strand_id
1 'polypeptide(L)'
;WNERLQRFCKQFDFVVTEEDYQECLTSNPRSLDKVKEFVIIGKPWPMATHQFRRTLAFYCVKNRLGTLVALKQQFKHLYLSMAEWYTNGGKLASLRDLKVDTKIQQALEEINAESTANKIFKQWHSDEKLSGSHGQAIMKMRGDVPTIYSSWDVIYRAVKKGKLTLHGTSHSYCKNGYNCDMDGVLMPQFCVDCGSGSSIIDEQQAKWWQRKHRSLTTYMAYGDDISVTDRSHYITQIRAAENVMRDFGMEFTVFEAELAVMEV
;
A
#
# COMPACT_ATOMS: atom_id res chain seq x y z
N TRP A 1 26.32 5.65 8.33
CA TRP A 1 25.46 4.45 8.35
C TRP A 1 26.18 3.17 7.92
N ASN A 2 26.88 3.12 6.78
CA ASN A 2 27.58 1.90 6.33
C ASN A 2 28.59 1.35 7.35
N GLU A 3 29.41 2.19 7.97
CA GLU A 3 30.33 1.74 9.03
C GLU A 3 29.62 1.06 10.21
N ARG A 4 28.43 1.52 10.57
CA ARG A 4 27.63 0.91 11.64
C ARG A 4 27.17 -0.48 11.24
N LEU A 5 26.75 -0.66 9.99
CA LEU A 5 26.35 -1.96 9.45
C LEU A 5 27.55 -2.93 9.38
N GLN A 6 28.74 -2.45 9.02
CA GLN A 6 29.95 -3.27 9.04
C GLN A 6 30.35 -3.70 10.46
N ARG A 7 30.22 -2.79 11.45
CA ARG A 7 30.42 -3.15 12.87
C ARG A 7 29.39 -4.17 13.34
N PHE A 8 28.13 -4.03 12.91
CA PHE A 8 27.08 -5.01 13.18
C PHE A 8 27.43 -6.40 12.64
N CYS A 9 27.87 -6.50 11.38
CA CYS A 9 28.32 -7.78 10.81
C CYS A 9 29.50 -8.39 11.57
N LYS A 10 30.44 -7.57 12.08
CA LYS A 10 31.53 -8.04 12.93
C LYS A 10 31.05 -8.53 14.29
N GLN A 11 30.11 -7.83 14.91
CA GLN A 11 29.61 -8.15 16.24
C GLN A 11 28.82 -9.47 16.27
N PHE A 12 28.06 -9.76 15.20
CA PHE A 12 27.24 -10.96 15.08
C PHE A 12 27.89 -12.07 14.24
N ASP A 13 29.19 -11.94 13.95
CA ASP A 13 29.97 -12.93 13.21
C ASP A 13 29.38 -13.35 11.86
N PHE A 14 28.87 -12.36 11.10
CA PHE A 14 28.38 -12.57 9.74
C PHE A 14 29.55 -12.68 8.77
N VAL A 15 30.24 -13.82 8.82
CA VAL A 15 31.41 -14.14 8.00
C VAL A 15 30.96 -14.68 6.65
N VAL A 16 31.59 -14.20 5.58
CA VAL A 16 31.36 -14.68 4.21
C VAL A 16 31.83 -16.12 4.09
N THR A 17 30.90 -17.03 3.78
CA THR A 17 31.22 -18.42 3.41
C THR A 17 31.49 -18.54 1.91
N GLU A 18 32.01 -19.70 1.47
CA GLU A 18 32.16 -19.99 0.04
C GLU A 18 30.79 -19.98 -0.67
N GLU A 19 29.76 -20.51 -0.03
CA GLU A 19 28.39 -20.53 -0.57
C GLU A 19 27.85 -19.11 -0.78
N ASP A 20 28.02 -18.23 0.21
CA ASP A 20 27.60 -16.81 0.11
C ASP A 20 28.32 -16.10 -1.04
N TYR A 21 29.62 -16.36 -1.20
CA TYR A 21 30.43 -15.76 -2.26
C TYR A 21 29.94 -16.20 -3.65
N GLN A 22 29.69 -17.50 -3.84
CA GLN A 22 29.16 -18.05 -5.09
C GLN A 22 27.74 -17.55 -5.40
N GLU A 23 26.86 -17.46 -4.39
CA GLU A 23 25.53 -16.87 -4.55
C GLU A 23 25.63 -15.39 -4.94
N CYS A 24 26.54 -14.64 -4.32
CA CYS A 24 26.75 -13.23 -4.62
C CYS A 24 27.20 -13.01 -6.07
N LEU A 25 28.14 -13.81 -6.57
CA LEU A 25 28.57 -13.78 -7.97
C LEU A 25 27.40 -14.08 -8.92
N THR A 26 26.68 -15.17 -8.65
CA THR A 26 25.53 -15.61 -9.47
C THR A 26 24.42 -14.56 -9.50
N SER A 27 24.16 -13.92 -8.36
CA SER A 27 23.13 -12.90 -8.21
C SER A 27 23.55 -11.55 -8.80
N ASN A 28 24.83 -11.32 -9.14
CA ASN A 28 25.35 -10.05 -9.62
C ASN A 28 26.17 -10.18 -10.93
N PRO A 29 25.58 -10.71 -12.02
CA PRO A 29 26.34 -11.06 -13.23
C PRO A 29 27.00 -9.85 -13.93
N ARG A 30 26.42 -8.65 -13.77
CA ARG A 30 26.99 -7.39 -14.30
C ARG A 30 27.97 -6.66 -13.36
N SER A 31 28.31 -7.24 -12.20
CA SER A 31 29.15 -6.59 -11.18
C SER A 31 30.25 -7.51 -10.61
N LEU A 32 30.71 -8.49 -11.39
CA LEU A 32 31.65 -9.52 -10.93
C LEU A 32 32.93 -8.95 -10.32
N ASP A 33 33.51 -7.91 -10.93
CA ASP A 33 34.76 -7.31 -10.44
C ASP A 33 34.56 -6.64 -9.07
N LYS A 34 33.42 -5.97 -8.88
CA LYS A 34 33.06 -5.39 -7.57
C LYS A 34 32.83 -6.46 -6.52
N VAL A 35 32.23 -7.59 -6.88
CA VAL A 35 32.05 -8.70 -5.92
C VAL A 35 33.41 -9.23 -5.47
N LYS A 36 34.34 -9.46 -6.41
CA LYS A 36 35.72 -9.91 -6.10
C LYS A 36 36.50 -8.93 -5.23
N GLU A 37 36.30 -7.63 -5.44
CA GLU A 37 36.98 -6.57 -4.69
C GLU A 37 36.46 -6.47 -3.24
N PHE A 38 35.14 -6.47 -3.06
CA PHE A 38 34.52 -6.13 -1.78
C PHE A 38 34.12 -7.35 -0.93
N VAL A 39 33.78 -8.48 -1.55
CA VAL A 39 33.29 -9.68 -0.85
C VAL A 39 34.43 -10.69 -0.74
N ILE A 40 34.94 -10.90 0.47
CA ILE A 40 36.12 -11.73 0.73
C ILE A 40 35.74 -12.84 1.70
N ILE A 41 35.96 -14.10 1.29
CA ILE A 41 35.70 -15.29 2.10
C ILE A 41 36.47 -15.21 3.43
N GLY A 42 35.82 -15.60 4.52
CA GLY A 42 36.41 -15.54 5.87
C GLY A 42 36.48 -14.14 6.48
N LYS A 43 36.02 -13.09 5.79
CA LYS A 43 35.85 -11.75 6.35
C LYS A 43 34.37 -11.45 6.65
N PRO A 44 34.08 -10.49 7.55
CA PRO A 44 32.72 -10.02 7.77
C PRO A 44 32.08 -9.47 6.49
N TRP A 45 30.80 -9.74 6.28
CA TRP A 45 30.05 -9.28 5.11
C TRP A 45 30.12 -7.75 4.99
N PRO A 46 30.44 -7.19 3.80
CA PRO A 46 30.60 -5.75 3.57
C PRO A 46 29.24 -5.05 3.46
N MET A 47 28.44 -5.08 4.53
CA MET A 47 27.06 -4.60 4.50
C MET A 47 26.97 -3.09 4.23
N ALA A 48 26.11 -2.71 3.27
CA ALA A 48 25.89 -1.32 2.88
C ALA A 48 24.38 -1.01 2.74
N THR A 49 23.99 0.24 2.99
CA THR A 49 22.58 0.65 2.97
C THR A 49 21.86 0.36 1.64
N HIS A 50 22.55 0.49 0.50
CA HIS A 50 21.97 0.19 -0.80
C HIS A 50 21.70 -1.29 -1.05
N GLN A 51 22.33 -2.20 -0.30
CA GLN A 51 22.06 -3.64 -0.43
C GLN A 51 20.60 -3.95 -0.09
N PHE A 52 20.00 -3.33 0.93
CA PHE A 52 18.58 -3.57 1.26
C PHE A 52 17.63 -3.29 0.10
N ARG A 53 17.82 -2.15 -0.58
CA ARG A 53 17.01 -1.78 -1.75
C ARG A 53 17.19 -2.75 -2.90
N ARG A 54 18.44 -3.20 -3.12
CA ARG A 54 18.76 -4.19 -4.16
C ARG A 54 18.19 -5.57 -3.84
N THR A 55 18.33 -6.04 -2.61
CA THR A 55 17.81 -7.32 -2.12
C THR A 55 16.29 -7.38 -2.35
N LEU A 56 15.57 -6.33 -1.98
CA LEU A 56 14.13 -6.23 -2.24
C LEU A 56 13.79 -6.38 -3.73
N ALA A 57 14.48 -5.62 -4.60
CA ALA A 57 14.24 -5.66 -6.04
C ALA A 57 14.55 -7.03 -6.66
N PHE A 58 15.70 -7.61 -6.28
CA PHE A 58 16.16 -8.90 -6.75
C PHE A 58 15.16 -10.01 -6.41
N TYR A 59 14.75 -10.14 -5.14
CA TYR A 59 13.82 -11.18 -4.73
C TYR A 59 12.39 -10.94 -5.22
N CYS A 60 11.97 -9.68 -5.38
CA CYS A 60 10.69 -9.36 -5.99
C CYS A 60 10.60 -9.90 -7.43
N VAL A 61 11.65 -9.73 -8.23
CA VAL A 61 11.71 -10.29 -9.59
C VAL A 61 11.96 -11.79 -9.59
N LYS A 62 12.87 -12.29 -8.75
CA LYS A 62 13.20 -13.72 -8.65
C LYS A 62 11.94 -14.56 -8.40
N ASN A 63 11.14 -14.15 -7.42
CA ASN A 63 9.92 -14.85 -6.99
C ASN A 63 8.64 -14.39 -7.71
N ARG A 64 8.74 -13.54 -8.73
CA ARG A 64 7.60 -13.01 -9.50
C ARG A 64 6.53 -12.32 -8.64
N LEU A 65 6.96 -11.63 -7.58
CA LEU A 65 6.08 -10.91 -6.65
C LEU A 65 5.72 -9.50 -7.12
N GLY A 66 6.33 -9.02 -8.21
CA GLY A 66 6.07 -7.69 -8.74
C GLY A 66 6.71 -7.45 -10.10
N THR A 67 6.39 -6.30 -10.68
CA THR A 67 6.88 -5.90 -12.00
C THR A 67 7.95 -4.81 -11.88
N LEU A 68 8.76 -4.64 -12.94
CA LEU A 68 9.74 -3.55 -13.01
C LEU A 68 9.07 -2.17 -12.90
N VAL A 69 7.84 -2.03 -13.41
CA VAL A 69 7.07 -0.79 -13.31
C VAL A 69 6.67 -0.51 -11.86
N ALA A 70 6.19 -1.54 -11.14
CA ALA A 70 5.87 -1.42 -9.71
C ALA A 70 7.11 -1.05 -8.89
N LEU A 71 8.25 -1.72 -9.14
CA LEU A 71 9.52 -1.39 -8.50
C LEU A 71 9.98 0.04 -8.82
N LYS A 72 9.89 0.49 -10.08
CA LYS A 72 10.20 1.87 -10.47
C LYS A 72 9.39 2.88 -9.66
N GLN A 73 8.07 2.65 -9.51
CA GLN A 73 7.18 3.52 -8.74
C GLN A 73 7.51 3.48 -7.25
N GLN A 74 7.63 2.30 -6.66
CA GLN A 74 7.99 2.11 -5.24
C GLN A 74 9.31 2.81 -4.90
N PHE A 75 10.27 2.74 -5.81
CA PHE A 75 11.59 3.33 -5.67
C PHE A 75 11.66 4.80 -6.09
N LYS A 76 10.59 5.36 -6.67
CA LYS A 76 10.57 6.71 -7.23
C LYS A 76 11.70 6.93 -8.25
N HIS A 77 12.06 5.88 -9.00
CA HIS A 77 13.04 6.00 -10.07
C HIS A 77 12.46 6.77 -11.25
N LEU A 78 13.23 7.70 -11.81
CA LEU A 78 12.85 8.43 -13.01
C LEU A 78 12.77 7.50 -14.22
N TYR A 79 13.76 6.62 -14.39
CA TYR A 79 13.89 5.72 -15.54
C TYR A 79 13.72 4.26 -15.15
N LEU A 80 13.12 3.48 -16.06
CA LEU A 80 12.93 2.03 -15.87
C LEU A 80 14.26 1.28 -15.82
N SER A 81 15.25 1.71 -16.59
CA SER A 81 16.61 1.15 -16.63
C SER A 81 17.29 1.15 -15.25
N MET A 82 17.01 2.15 -14.42
CA MET A 82 17.50 2.19 -13.05
C MET A 82 16.89 1.06 -12.22
N ALA A 83 15.57 0.84 -12.29
CA ALA A 83 14.92 -0.29 -11.62
C ALA A 83 15.46 -1.63 -12.15
N GLU A 84 15.67 -1.75 -13.46
CA GLU A 84 16.27 -2.94 -14.07
C GLU A 84 17.66 -3.24 -13.49
N TRP A 85 18.50 -2.22 -13.30
CA TRP A 85 19.82 -2.39 -12.69
C TRP A 85 19.76 -2.95 -11.27
N TYR A 86 18.79 -2.50 -10.45
CA TYR A 86 18.58 -3.07 -9.10
C TYR A 86 18.11 -4.52 -9.13
N THR A 87 17.51 -4.97 -10.22
CA THR A 87 17.06 -6.36 -10.43
C THR A 87 18.10 -7.23 -11.13
N ASN A 88 19.33 -6.74 -11.30
CA ASN A 88 20.43 -7.47 -11.93
C ASN A 88 20.56 -8.88 -11.35
N GLY A 89 20.62 -9.89 -12.21
CA GLY A 89 20.63 -11.31 -11.84
C GLY A 89 19.28 -11.89 -11.45
N GLY A 90 18.28 -11.10 -11.06
CA GLY A 90 16.98 -11.58 -10.56
C GLY A 90 16.15 -12.31 -11.62
N LYS A 91 16.10 -11.79 -12.86
CA LYS A 91 15.41 -12.48 -13.97
C LYS A 91 16.11 -13.79 -14.34
N LEU A 92 17.44 -13.78 -14.37
CA LEU A 92 18.25 -14.97 -14.65
C LEU A 92 18.07 -16.03 -13.55
N ALA A 93 18.05 -15.61 -12.28
CA ALA A 93 17.76 -16.47 -11.15
C ALA A 93 16.34 -17.06 -11.24
N SER A 94 15.33 -16.25 -11.59
CA SER A 94 13.95 -16.73 -11.82
C SER A 94 13.86 -17.75 -12.97
N LEU A 95 14.70 -17.62 -14.00
CA LEU A 95 14.79 -18.55 -15.12
C LEU A 95 15.59 -19.82 -14.81
N ARG A 96 16.46 -19.80 -13.81
CA ARG A 96 17.16 -20.99 -13.31
C ARG A 96 16.27 -21.78 -12.36
N ASP A 97 15.52 -21.07 -11.53
CA ASP A 97 14.52 -21.60 -10.60
C ASP A 97 13.13 -21.63 -11.28
N LEU A 98 13.00 -22.23 -12.47
CA LEU A 98 11.77 -22.22 -13.30
C LEU A 98 10.48 -22.66 -12.59
N LYS A 99 10.57 -23.24 -11.39
CA LYS A 99 9.45 -23.36 -10.46
C LYS A 99 9.52 -22.19 -9.47
N VAL A 100 8.56 -21.28 -9.59
CA VAL A 100 8.27 -20.33 -8.51
C VAL A 100 8.09 -21.14 -7.23
N ASP A 101 8.65 -20.68 -6.13
CA ASP A 101 8.45 -21.34 -4.84
C ASP A 101 6.95 -21.33 -4.51
N THR A 102 6.30 -22.47 -4.73
CA THR A 102 4.88 -22.64 -4.53
C THR A 102 4.51 -22.47 -3.06
N LYS A 103 5.43 -22.72 -2.14
CA LYS A 103 5.20 -22.52 -0.70
C LYS A 103 5.12 -21.04 -0.37
N ILE A 104 5.99 -20.21 -0.95
CA ILE A 104 5.95 -18.75 -0.75
C ILE A 104 4.66 -18.17 -1.33
N GLN A 105 4.27 -18.59 -2.54
CA GLN A 105 3.02 -18.13 -3.15
C GLN A 105 1.80 -18.52 -2.32
N GLN A 106 1.70 -19.79 -1.93
CA GLN A 106 0.61 -20.27 -1.07
C GLN A 106 0.56 -19.53 0.25
N ALA A 107 1.72 -19.34 0.91
CA ALA A 107 1.78 -18.59 2.16
C ALA A 107 1.30 -17.14 1.98
N LEU A 108 1.70 -16.46 0.90
CA LEU A 108 1.24 -15.09 0.62
C LEU A 108 -0.27 -15.03 0.31
N GLU A 109 -0.79 -15.98 -0.46
CA GLU A 109 -2.23 -16.08 -0.75
C GLU A 109 -3.03 -16.34 0.53
N GLU A 110 -2.54 -17.21 1.41
CA GLU A 110 -3.16 -17.51 2.70
C GLU A 110 -3.14 -16.31 3.63
N ILE A 111 -2.00 -15.64 3.78
CA ILE A 111 -1.86 -14.43 4.60
C ILE A 111 -2.78 -13.32 4.06
N ASN A 112 -2.84 -13.13 2.75
CA ASN A 112 -3.71 -12.12 2.14
C ASN A 112 -5.19 -12.45 2.36
N ALA A 113 -5.58 -13.71 2.18
CA ALA A 113 -6.96 -14.15 2.43
C ALA A 113 -7.34 -14.01 3.91
N GLU A 114 -6.44 -14.38 4.82
CA GLU A 114 -6.62 -14.27 6.27
C GLU A 114 -6.73 -12.82 6.71
N SER A 115 -5.81 -11.96 6.26
CA SER A 115 -5.81 -10.52 6.55
C SER A 115 -7.10 -9.86 6.05
N THR A 116 -7.53 -10.20 4.83
CA THR A 116 -8.79 -9.72 4.24
C THR A 116 -9.99 -10.20 5.04
N ALA A 117 -10.05 -11.49 5.39
CA ALA A 117 -11.13 -12.06 6.16
C ALA A 117 -11.22 -11.46 7.57
N ASN A 118 -10.08 -11.29 8.25
CA ASN A 118 -9.97 -10.61 9.54
C ASN A 118 -10.54 -9.19 9.46
N LYS A 119 -10.19 -8.44 8.40
CA LYS A 119 -10.68 -7.08 8.22
C LYS A 119 -12.17 -7.02 7.99
N ILE A 120 -12.71 -7.85 7.09
CA ILE A 120 -14.16 -7.92 6.83
C ILE A 120 -14.90 -8.37 8.08
N PHE A 121 -14.42 -9.42 8.75
CA PHE A 121 -15.03 -9.93 9.98
C PHE A 121 -15.12 -8.84 11.04
N LYS A 122 -14.02 -8.10 11.25
CA LYS A 122 -13.98 -6.95 12.17
C LYS A 122 -14.99 -5.86 11.78
N GLN A 123 -15.10 -5.52 10.50
CA GLN A 123 -16.08 -4.52 10.03
C GLN A 123 -17.53 -4.90 10.35
N TRP A 124 -17.87 -6.19 10.34
CA TRP A 124 -19.23 -6.67 10.60
C TRP A 124 -19.52 -6.98 12.07
N HIS A 125 -18.53 -7.46 12.84
CA HIS A 125 -18.76 -7.99 14.20
C HIS A 125 -18.17 -7.13 15.32
N SER A 126 -17.61 -5.97 15.01
CA SER A 126 -17.18 -5.01 16.04
C SER A 126 -18.16 -3.85 16.15
N ASP A 127 -18.08 -3.12 17.27
CA ASP A 127 -18.82 -1.88 17.48
C ASP A 127 -18.11 -0.65 16.87
N GLU A 128 -17.03 -0.86 16.10
CA GLU A 128 -16.28 0.24 15.48
C GLU A 128 -17.19 1.00 14.50
N LYS A 129 -17.17 2.33 14.58
CA LYS A 129 -17.89 3.16 13.60
C LYS A 129 -17.29 2.98 12.21
N LEU A 130 -18.16 2.96 11.20
CA LEU A 130 -17.78 2.93 9.80
C LEU A 130 -18.48 4.05 9.04
N SER A 131 -17.74 4.70 8.16
CA SER A 131 -18.24 5.69 7.18
C SER A 131 -18.09 5.14 5.76
N GLY A 132 -18.39 5.96 4.76
CA GLY A 132 -18.49 5.57 3.36
C GLY A 132 -19.81 4.86 3.05
N SER A 133 -20.18 4.83 1.78
CA SER A 133 -21.46 4.30 1.30
C SER A 133 -21.81 2.90 1.85
N HIS A 134 -20.87 1.96 1.81
CA HIS A 134 -21.07 0.61 2.33
C HIS A 134 -20.84 0.53 3.83
N GLY A 135 -19.94 1.33 4.40
CA GLY A 135 -19.74 1.37 5.86
C GLY A 135 -21.02 1.80 6.58
N GLN A 136 -21.69 2.85 6.09
CA GLN A 136 -23.00 3.27 6.60
C GLN A 136 -24.07 2.19 6.42
N ALA A 137 -24.03 1.44 5.31
CA ALA A 137 -24.92 0.31 5.11
C ALA A 137 -24.65 -0.82 6.12
N ILE A 138 -23.37 -1.13 6.41
CA ILE A 138 -22.97 -2.09 7.45
C ILE A 138 -23.51 -1.64 8.80
N MET A 139 -23.31 -0.37 9.19
CA MET A 139 -23.81 0.16 10.47
C MET A 139 -25.31 -0.08 10.66
N LYS A 140 -26.11 0.01 9.59
CA LYS A 140 -27.56 -0.27 9.61
C LYS A 140 -27.89 -1.76 9.64
N MET A 141 -27.05 -2.60 9.04
CA MET A 141 -27.26 -4.05 8.93
C MET A 141 -26.65 -4.86 10.07
N ARG A 142 -25.85 -4.28 10.97
CA ARG A 142 -25.23 -5.03 12.09
C ARG A 142 -26.23 -5.71 13.03
N GLY A 143 -27.48 -5.24 13.07
CA GLY A 143 -28.56 -5.92 13.82
C GLY A 143 -29.10 -7.18 13.13
N ASP A 144 -28.91 -7.32 11.82
CA ASP A 144 -29.35 -8.46 11.01
C ASP A 144 -28.25 -8.83 10.00
N VAL A 145 -27.20 -9.48 10.51
CA VAL A 145 -25.97 -9.75 9.75
C VAL A 145 -26.26 -10.78 8.63
N PRO A 146 -26.02 -10.44 7.34
CA PRO A 146 -26.24 -11.36 6.24
C PRO A 146 -25.40 -12.64 6.39
N THR A 147 -25.94 -13.77 5.92
CA THR A 147 -25.30 -15.10 6.08
C THR A 147 -23.86 -15.16 5.57
N ILE A 148 -23.54 -14.42 4.50
CA ILE A 148 -22.17 -14.37 3.93
C ILE A 148 -21.14 -13.74 4.89
N TYR A 149 -21.59 -12.95 5.86
CA TYR A 149 -20.78 -12.33 6.89
C TYR A 149 -21.03 -12.93 8.28
N SER A 150 -21.64 -14.11 8.39
CA SER A 150 -22.09 -14.67 9.67
C SER A 150 -20.98 -15.20 10.58
N SER A 151 -19.86 -15.65 10.02
CA SER A 151 -18.72 -16.13 10.79
C SER A 151 -17.41 -15.91 10.02
N TRP A 152 -16.30 -15.95 10.77
CA TRP A 152 -14.98 -15.81 10.18
C TRP A 152 -14.70 -16.88 9.12
N ASP A 153 -15.05 -18.14 9.39
CA ASP A 153 -14.86 -19.25 8.44
C ASP A 153 -15.64 -19.06 7.13
N VAL A 154 -16.88 -18.56 7.21
CA VAL A 154 -17.71 -18.30 6.03
C VAL A 154 -17.09 -17.19 5.18
N ILE A 155 -16.65 -16.11 5.82
CA ILE A 155 -15.97 -14.99 5.16
C ILE A 155 -14.66 -15.48 4.52
N TYR A 156 -13.81 -16.20 5.26
CA TYR A 156 -12.54 -16.71 4.77
C TYR A 156 -12.71 -17.61 3.54
N ARG A 157 -13.69 -18.52 3.56
CA ARG A 157 -14.02 -19.35 2.38
C ARG A 157 -14.54 -18.50 1.21
N ALA A 158 -15.33 -17.46 1.47
CA ALA A 158 -15.83 -16.57 0.43
C ALA A 158 -14.70 -15.73 -0.20
N VAL A 159 -13.74 -15.28 0.60
CA VAL A 159 -12.53 -14.57 0.15
C VAL A 159 -11.64 -15.49 -0.69
N LYS A 160 -11.34 -16.72 -0.21
CA LYS A 160 -10.56 -17.70 -0.99
C LYS A 160 -11.20 -18.06 -2.33
N LYS A 161 -12.53 -18.02 -2.42
CA LYS A 161 -13.28 -18.24 -3.67
C LYS A 161 -13.42 -16.98 -4.54
N GLY A 162 -12.88 -15.84 -4.12
CA GLY A 162 -13.00 -14.56 -4.82
C GLY A 162 -14.41 -13.96 -4.82
N LYS A 163 -15.33 -14.48 -4.00
CA LYS A 163 -16.72 -13.96 -3.89
C LYS A 163 -16.77 -12.67 -3.07
N LEU A 164 -15.88 -12.55 -2.09
CA LEU A 164 -15.66 -11.33 -1.34
C LEU A 164 -14.25 -10.83 -1.66
N THR A 165 -14.14 -9.55 -1.98
CA THR A 165 -12.87 -8.86 -2.13
C THR A 165 -12.90 -7.61 -1.27
N LEU A 166 -11.73 -7.19 -0.80
CA LEU A 166 -11.57 -5.94 -0.07
C LEU A 166 -10.22 -5.36 -0.44
N HIS A 167 -10.23 -4.19 -1.07
CA HIS A 167 -9.03 -3.48 -1.48
C HIS A 167 -8.88 -2.23 -0.62
N GLY A 168 -7.80 -2.17 0.16
CA GLY A 168 -7.49 -1.03 1.01
C GLY A 168 -6.65 0.02 0.30
N THR A 169 -7.05 1.28 0.43
CA THR A 169 -6.26 2.47 0.11
C THR A 169 -5.95 3.23 1.39
N SER A 170 -5.23 4.36 1.29
CA SER A 170 -4.95 5.21 2.45
C SER A 170 -6.20 5.89 3.02
N HIS A 171 -7.26 6.04 2.22
CA HIS A 171 -8.46 6.83 2.57
C HIS A 171 -9.75 6.01 2.69
N SER A 172 -9.78 4.77 2.17
CA SER A 172 -10.95 3.88 2.25
C SER A 172 -10.61 2.43 1.88
N TYR A 173 -11.50 1.51 2.21
CA TYR A 173 -11.59 0.18 1.63
C TYR A 173 -12.68 0.11 0.54
N CYS A 174 -12.47 -0.73 -0.47
CA CYS A 174 -13.42 -0.95 -1.56
C CYS A 174 -13.71 -2.44 -1.77
N LYS A 175 -14.98 -2.82 -1.85
CA LYS A 175 -15.41 -4.20 -2.17
C LYS A 175 -15.61 -4.49 -3.66
N ASN A 176 -15.59 -3.46 -4.51
CA ASN A 176 -15.92 -3.60 -5.94
C ASN A 176 -14.73 -4.09 -6.77
N GLY A 177 -13.52 -4.09 -6.20
CA GLY A 177 -12.30 -4.61 -6.85
C GLY A 177 -12.10 -4.05 -8.26
N TYR A 178 -11.92 -4.94 -9.23
CA TYR A 178 -11.70 -4.60 -10.64
C TYR A 178 -12.91 -3.96 -11.36
N ASN A 179 -14.11 -3.97 -10.74
CA ASN A 179 -15.27 -3.27 -11.27
C ASN A 179 -15.31 -1.78 -10.83
N CYS A 180 -14.31 -1.33 -10.06
CA CYS A 180 -14.13 0.06 -9.69
C CYS A 180 -13.52 0.84 -10.88
N ASP A 181 -14.03 2.04 -11.17
CA ASP A 181 -13.43 2.98 -12.12
C ASP A 181 -12.05 3.50 -11.67
N MET A 182 -11.77 3.39 -10.36
CA MET A 182 -10.52 3.80 -9.71
C MET A 182 -10.28 5.32 -9.70
N ASP A 183 -11.30 6.13 -10.02
CA ASP A 183 -11.22 7.59 -9.97
C ASP A 183 -10.84 8.10 -8.57
N GLY A 184 -11.27 7.35 -7.55
CA GLY A 184 -10.94 7.56 -6.14
C GLY A 184 -9.44 7.60 -5.81
N VAL A 185 -8.58 6.98 -6.64
CA VAL A 185 -7.12 6.99 -6.44
C VAL A 185 -6.54 8.39 -6.61
N LEU A 186 -7.09 9.17 -7.55
CA LEU A 186 -6.69 10.56 -7.80
C LEU A 186 -7.59 11.54 -7.04
N MET A 187 -8.87 11.23 -6.94
CA MET A 187 -9.92 12.05 -6.35
C MET A 187 -10.63 11.31 -5.22
N PRO A 188 -10.05 11.29 -4.00
CA PRO A 188 -10.54 10.48 -2.88
C PRO A 188 -11.99 10.75 -2.48
N GLN A 189 -12.54 11.94 -2.80
CA GLN A 189 -13.91 12.32 -2.46
C GLN A 189 -14.95 11.35 -3.03
N PHE A 190 -14.67 10.75 -4.18
CA PHE A 190 -15.56 9.76 -4.81
C PHE A 190 -15.61 8.43 -4.05
N CYS A 191 -14.70 8.21 -3.11
CA CYS A 191 -14.77 7.07 -2.20
C CYS A 191 -15.58 7.38 -0.94
N VAL A 192 -16.03 8.60 -0.67
CA VAL A 192 -16.94 8.85 0.47
C VAL A 192 -18.37 8.53 0.05
N ASP A 193 -18.83 9.17 -1.04
CA ASP A 193 -20.15 8.92 -1.66
C ASP A 193 -19.98 8.14 -2.97
N CYS A 194 -19.53 6.89 -2.85
CA CYS A 194 -19.21 6.07 -4.00
C CYS A 194 -20.48 5.57 -4.70
N GLY A 195 -20.64 5.88 -5.99
CA GLY A 195 -21.81 5.50 -6.78
C GLY A 195 -22.04 3.99 -6.89
N SER A 196 -20.98 3.17 -6.74
CA SER A 196 -21.10 1.70 -6.67
C SER A 196 -21.50 1.17 -5.28
N GLY A 197 -21.72 2.05 -4.30
CA GLY A 197 -22.15 1.68 -2.96
C GLY A 197 -21.16 0.80 -2.19
N SER A 198 -19.88 0.82 -2.58
CA SER A 198 -18.88 -0.20 -2.22
C SER A 198 -17.77 0.27 -1.29
N SER A 199 -17.78 1.53 -0.86
CA SER A 199 -16.72 2.10 -0.02
C SER A 199 -16.98 1.93 1.47
N ILE A 200 -15.94 1.58 2.22
CA ILE A 200 -15.97 1.46 3.68
C ILE A 200 -14.80 2.26 4.24
N ILE A 201 -15.06 3.14 5.20
CA ILE A 201 -14.04 3.98 5.84
C ILE A 201 -14.04 3.66 7.33
N ASP A 202 -12.87 3.29 7.86
CA ASP A 202 -12.68 3.05 9.29
C ASP A 202 -12.04 4.24 10.00
N GLU A 203 -11.80 4.12 11.31
CA GLU A 203 -11.23 5.20 12.13
C GLU A 203 -9.81 5.60 11.68
N GLN A 204 -9.00 4.64 11.23
CA GLN A 204 -7.65 4.92 10.75
C GLN A 204 -7.69 5.78 9.48
N GLN A 205 -8.61 5.48 8.58
CA GLN A 205 -8.83 6.24 7.36
C GLN A 205 -9.53 7.58 7.65
N ALA A 206 -10.40 7.65 8.66
CA ALA A 206 -10.96 8.92 9.14
C ALA A 206 -9.87 9.89 9.62
N LYS A 207 -8.82 9.39 10.30
CA LYS A 207 -7.63 10.20 10.65
C LYS A 207 -6.84 10.66 9.42
N TRP A 208 -6.86 9.91 8.31
CA TRP A 208 -6.32 10.40 7.04
C TRP A 208 -7.17 11.55 6.50
N TRP A 209 -8.50 11.43 6.52
CA TRP A 209 -9.44 12.47 6.11
C TRP A 209 -9.31 13.74 6.93
N GLN A 210 -9.13 13.64 8.25
CA GLN A 210 -8.87 14.79 9.12
C GLN A 210 -7.57 15.53 8.73
N ARG A 211 -6.49 14.79 8.44
CA ARG A 211 -5.24 15.40 7.96
C ARG A 211 -5.42 16.05 6.59
N LYS A 212 -6.18 15.42 5.71
CA LYS A 212 -6.50 15.95 4.38
C LYS A 212 -7.31 17.23 4.47
N HIS A 213 -8.31 17.30 5.33
CA HIS A 213 -9.09 18.51 5.63
C HIS A 213 -8.17 19.65 6.07
N ARG A 214 -7.41 19.46 7.14
CA ARG A 214 -6.48 20.47 7.67
C ARG A 214 -5.48 20.96 6.62
N SER A 215 -4.94 20.03 5.83
CA SER A 215 -3.99 20.38 4.77
C SER A 215 -4.62 21.25 3.70
N LEU A 216 -5.84 20.93 3.25
CA LEU A 216 -6.51 21.68 2.19
C LEU A 216 -7.05 23.02 2.68
N THR A 217 -7.60 23.09 3.89
CA THR A 217 -8.09 24.35 4.47
C THR A 217 -6.93 25.33 4.70
N THR A 218 -5.79 24.84 5.20
CA THR A 218 -4.56 25.65 5.31
C THR A 218 -4.11 26.12 3.94
N TYR A 219 -4.04 25.22 2.95
CA TYR A 219 -3.61 25.58 1.60
C TYR A 219 -4.52 26.66 0.97
N MET A 220 -5.84 26.56 1.15
CA MET A 220 -6.77 27.56 0.59
C MET A 220 -6.79 28.88 1.34
N ALA A 221 -6.34 28.94 2.60
CA ALA A 221 -6.23 30.17 3.36
C ALA A 221 -4.99 31.00 2.98
N TYR A 222 -3.90 30.34 2.58
CA TYR A 222 -2.60 30.98 2.29
C TYR A 222 -2.20 30.92 0.80
N GLY A 223 -2.96 30.20 -0.02
CA GLY A 223 -2.65 30.02 -1.44
C GLY A 223 -3.05 31.24 -2.26
N ASP A 224 -2.09 32.14 -2.47
CA ASP A 224 -2.18 33.17 -3.51
C ASP A 224 -2.08 32.46 -4.87
N ASP A 225 -3.10 32.56 -5.73
CA ASP A 225 -3.23 31.92 -7.07
C ASP A 225 -3.75 30.47 -7.15
N ILE A 226 -4.82 30.12 -6.43
CA ILE A 226 -5.56 28.89 -6.70
C ILE A 226 -6.60 29.12 -7.81
N SER A 227 -6.52 28.36 -8.91
CA SER A 227 -7.50 28.42 -10.00
C SER A 227 -8.92 28.09 -9.51
N VAL A 228 -9.95 28.62 -10.18
CA VAL A 228 -11.36 28.33 -9.85
C VAL A 228 -11.64 26.83 -9.88
N THR A 229 -11.07 26.13 -10.87
CA THR A 229 -11.18 24.67 -11.02
C THR A 229 -10.58 23.94 -9.83
N ASP A 230 -9.35 24.30 -9.43
CA ASP A 230 -8.68 23.68 -8.28
C ASP A 230 -9.41 23.98 -6.97
N ARG A 231 -9.92 25.20 -6.78
CA ARG A 231 -10.75 25.55 -5.60
C ARG A 231 -11.97 24.66 -5.54
N SER A 232 -12.68 24.46 -6.64
CA SER A 232 -13.85 23.55 -6.70
C SER A 232 -13.47 22.12 -6.30
N HIS A 233 -12.35 21.60 -6.82
CA HIS A 233 -11.86 20.28 -6.44
C HIS A 233 -11.46 20.17 -4.97
N TYR A 234 -10.86 21.19 -4.37
CA TYR A 234 -10.49 21.18 -2.96
C TYR A 234 -11.72 21.30 -2.05
N ILE A 235 -12.69 22.13 -2.41
CA ILE A 235 -13.95 22.26 -1.67
C ILE A 235 -14.68 20.91 -1.61
N THR A 236 -14.78 20.19 -2.73
CA THR A 236 -15.42 18.86 -2.74
C THR A 236 -14.69 17.85 -1.85
N GLN A 237 -13.34 17.85 -1.86
CA GLN A 237 -12.54 17.00 -0.97
C GLN A 237 -12.68 17.37 0.50
N ILE A 238 -12.76 18.67 0.83
CA ILE A 238 -12.98 19.14 2.19
C ILE A 238 -14.36 18.71 2.68
N ARG A 239 -15.41 18.94 1.90
CA ARG A 239 -16.77 18.52 2.27
C ARG A 239 -16.85 17.01 2.50
N ALA A 240 -16.17 16.22 1.66
CA ALA A 240 -16.07 14.77 1.84
C ALA A 240 -15.36 14.42 3.16
N ALA A 241 -14.26 15.10 3.49
CA ALA A 241 -13.56 14.93 4.75
C ALA A 241 -14.43 15.29 5.96
N GLU A 242 -15.18 16.39 5.89
CA GLU A 242 -16.11 16.84 6.92
C GLU A 242 -17.24 15.84 7.16
N ASN A 243 -17.78 15.23 6.11
CA ASN A 243 -18.76 14.16 6.23
C ASN A 243 -18.19 12.96 6.98
N VAL A 244 -16.98 12.51 6.62
CA VAL A 244 -16.31 11.41 7.33
C VAL A 244 -16.05 11.78 8.78
N MET A 245 -15.51 12.97 9.05
CA MET A 245 -15.24 13.43 10.42
C MET A 245 -16.53 13.51 11.26
N ARG A 246 -17.65 13.95 10.66
CA ARG A 246 -18.97 13.98 11.30
C ARG A 246 -19.46 12.59 11.66
N ASP A 247 -19.33 11.62 10.75
CA ASP A 247 -19.74 10.23 10.99
C ASP A 247 -18.99 9.62 12.19
N PHE A 248 -17.72 9.96 12.35
CA PHE A 248 -16.90 9.52 13.48
C PHE A 248 -17.09 10.36 14.75
N GLY A 249 -17.69 11.54 14.67
CA GLY A 249 -17.81 12.49 15.80
C GLY A 249 -16.49 13.19 16.13
N MET A 250 -15.64 13.39 15.11
CA MET A 250 -14.37 14.09 15.25
C MET A 250 -14.60 15.60 15.20
N GLU A 251 -13.85 16.37 16.00
CA GLU A 251 -13.91 17.82 15.96
C GLU A 251 -13.19 18.39 14.73
N PHE A 252 -13.84 19.35 14.07
CA PHE A 252 -13.28 20.13 12.97
C PHE A 252 -14.00 21.47 12.83
N THR A 253 -13.34 22.45 12.21
CA THR A 253 -13.95 23.71 11.81
C THR A 253 -14.53 23.56 10.40
N VAL A 254 -15.81 23.86 10.23
CA VAL A 254 -16.47 23.82 8.92
C VAL A 254 -15.82 24.84 8.00
N PHE A 255 -15.47 24.42 6.80
CA PHE A 255 -14.92 25.31 5.79
C PHE A 255 -16.03 26.10 5.09
N GLU A 256 -16.03 27.42 5.24
CA GLU A 256 -16.92 28.32 4.51
C GLU A 256 -16.30 28.68 3.16
N ALA A 257 -16.92 28.22 2.08
CA ALA A 257 -16.54 28.64 0.74
C ALA A 257 -17.18 30.01 0.45
N GLU A 258 -16.36 31.04 0.21
CA GLU A 258 -16.84 32.33 -0.31
C GLU A 258 -17.53 32.09 -1.66
N LEU A 259 -18.86 32.02 -1.66
CA LEU A 259 -19.66 32.11 -2.88
C LEU A 259 -19.80 33.60 -3.20
N ALA A 260 -18.84 34.16 -3.94
CA ALA A 260 -19.05 35.44 -4.60
C ALA A 260 -20.08 35.22 -5.73
N VAL A 261 -21.37 35.28 -5.39
CA VAL A 261 -22.43 35.41 -6.37
C VAL A 261 -22.32 36.83 -6.92
N MET A 262 -21.63 37.00 -8.04
CA MET A 262 -21.78 38.21 -8.83
C MET A 262 -23.20 38.19 -9.40
N GLU A 263 -24.08 39.04 -8.87
CA GLU A 263 -25.34 39.37 -9.53
C GLU A 263 -25.01 39.90 -10.93
N VAL A 264 -25.56 39.23 -11.96
CA VAL A 264 -25.55 39.69 -13.35
C VAL A 264 -26.84 40.45 -13.61
#